data_AF-A0A830FLU4-F1
#
_entry.id   AF-A0A830FLU4-F1
#
_cell.length_a   1.000
_cell.length_b   1.000
_cell.length_c   1.000
_cell.angle_alpha   90.00
_cell.angle_beta   90.00
_cell.angle_gamma   90.00
#
_symmetry.space_group_name_H-M   'P 1'
#
loop_
_entity.id
_entity.type
_entity.pdbx_description
1 polymer ?
#
loop_
_entity_poly.entity_id
_entity_poly.type
_entity_poly.pdbx_seq_one_letter_code
_entity_poly.pdbx_strand_id
1 'polypeptide(L)'
;MLELAKTHREQAPRLFRSAQNEDLLVGRSIEAMAAAGVYAACRCTGHPFPQGAVVDAARAERSRVMNAYSVPNEELGLPAKPMRPRA
;
A
#
# COMPACT_ATOMS: atom_id res chain seq x y z
N MET A 1 -14.18 5.05 -7.84
CA MET A 1 -14.37 4.52 -6.48
C MET A 1 -14.07 3.03 -6.55
N LEU A 2 -13.06 2.54 -5.85
CA LEU A 2 -12.65 1.15 -5.92
C LEU A 2 -13.60 0.29 -5.07
N GLU A 3 -14.36 -0.62 -5.68
CA GLU A 3 -15.18 -1.59 -4.94
C GLU A 3 -14.28 -2.63 -4.28
N LEU A 4 -13.79 -2.28 -3.09
CA LEU A 4 -13.00 -3.16 -2.24
C LEU A 4 -13.92 -4.09 -1.47
N ALA A 5 -13.63 -5.40 -1.50
CA ALA A 5 -14.24 -6.36 -0.60
C ALA A 5 -14.11 -5.90 0.85
N LYS A 6 -15.12 -6.23 1.68
CA LYS A 6 -15.23 -5.77 3.08
C LYS A 6 -13.93 -6.02 3.87
N THR A 7 -13.28 -7.17 3.63
CA THR A 7 -12.00 -7.55 4.20
C THR A 7 -10.88 -6.54 3.90
N HIS A 8 -10.78 -5.99 2.68
CA HIS A 8 -9.73 -5.01 2.36
C HIS A 8 -10.00 -3.65 3.03
N ARG A 9 -11.28 -3.25 3.16
CA ARG A 9 -11.65 -2.02 3.89
C ARG A 9 -11.29 -2.08 5.37
N GLU A 10 -11.22 -3.26 5.96
CA GLU A 10 -10.83 -3.46 7.36
C GLU A 10 -9.31 -3.60 7.54
N GLN A 11 -8.61 -4.14 6.54
CA GLN A 11 -7.16 -4.35 6.57
C GLN A 11 -6.36 -3.08 6.24
N ALA A 12 -6.80 -2.29 5.27
CA ALA A 12 -6.07 -1.08 4.86
C ALA A 12 -5.91 -0.04 6.00
N PRO A 13 -6.92 0.26 6.84
CA PRO A 13 -6.76 1.17 7.97
C PRO A 13 -5.82 0.62 9.06
N ARG A 14 -5.73 -0.71 9.21
CA ARG A 14 -4.81 -1.34 10.15
C ARG A 14 -3.36 -1.17 9.69
N LEU A 15 -3.10 -1.43 8.41
CA LEU A 15 -1.78 -1.21 7.81
C LEU A 15 -1.35 0.25 7.89
N PHE A 16 -2.27 1.18 7.64
CA PHE A 16 -1.99 2.61 7.78
C PHE A 16 -1.62 2.98 9.22
N ARG A 17 -2.34 2.47 10.22
CA ARG A 17 -2.00 2.70 11.64
C ARG A 17 -0.69 2.05 12.05
N SER A 18 -0.42 0.82 11.58
CA SER A 18 0.87 0.19 11.83
C SER A 18 2.02 1.02 11.25
N ALA A 19 1.89 1.49 10.01
CA ALA A 19 2.88 2.39 9.41
C ALA A 19 2.99 3.74 10.13
N GLN A 20 1.91 4.26 10.69
CA GLN A 20 1.94 5.46 11.54
C GLN A 20 2.69 5.23 12.85
N ASN A 21 2.43 4.11 13.52
CA ASN A 21 3.05 3.78 14.80
C ASN A 21 4.56 3.53 14.67
N GLU A 22 5.01 3.05 13.52
CA GLU A 22 6.42 2.82 13.18
C GLU A 22 7.09 4.07 12.57
N ASP A 23 6.47 5.25 12.64
CA ASP A 23 6.93 6.51 12.05
C ASP A 23 7.23 6.47 10.53
N LEU A 24 6.68 5.48 9.82
CA LEU A 24 6.88 5.30 8.38
C LEU A 24 6.09 6.30 7.53
N LEU A 25 5.33 7.22 8.14
CA LEU A 25 4.61 8.28 7.41
C LEU A 25 5.46 9.53 7.18
N VAL A 26 6.53 9.73 7.95
CA VAL A 26 7.31 10.97 7.93
C VAL A 26 7.98 11.18 6.56
N GLY A 27 7.72 12.33 5.94
CA GLY A 27 8.23 12.67 4.61
C GLY A 27 7.51 12.00 3.43
N ARG A 28 6.46 11.20 3.68
CA ARG A 28 5.67 10.52 2.65
C ARG A 28 4.30 11.17 2.48
N SER A 29 3.75 11.10 1.26
CA SER A 29 2.39 11.56 1.00
C SER A 29 1.39 10.64 1.70
N ILE A 30 0.49 11.20 2.50
CA ILE A 30 -0.62 10.48 3.16
C ILE A 30 -1.48 9.75 2.11
N GLU A 31 -1.69 10.38 0.96
CA GLU A 31 -2.48 9.83 -0.14
C GLU A 31 -1.78 8.62 -0.78
N ALA A 32 -0.45 8.71 -0.98
CA ALA A 32 0.35 7.58 -1.45
C ALA A 32 0.37 6.42 -0.43
N MET A 33 0.42 6.73 0.87
CA MET A 33 0.36 5.73 1.94
C MET A 33 -1.00 5.04 2.04
N ALA A 34 -2.10 5.79 1.87
CA ALA A 34 -3.44 5.21 1.83
C ALA A 34 -3.61 4.28 0.61
N ALA A 35 -3.15 4.71 -0.57
CA ALA A 35 -3.15 3.88 -1.77
C ALA A 35 -2.28 2.62 -1.63
N ALA A 36 -1.08 2.76 -1.03
CA ALA A 36 -0.19 1.64 -0.75
C ALA A 36 -0.80 0.64 0.24
N GLY A 37 -1.49 1.11 1.29
CA GLY A 37 -2.20 0.25 2.24
C GLY A 37 -3.33 -0.56 1.59
N VAL A 38 -4.07 0.05 0.66
CA VAL A 38 -5.08 -0.67 -0.16
C VAL A 38 -4.42 -1.71 -1.06
N TYR A 39 -3.33 -1.34 -1.75
CA TYR A 39 -2.59 -2.25 -2.61
C TYR A 39 -2.07 -3.47 -1.83
N ALA A 40 -1.47 -3.23 -0.67
CA ALA A 40 -0.97 -4.27 0.22
C ALA A 40 -2.10 -5.19 0.70
N ALA A 41 -3.25 -4.63 1.12
CA ALA A 41 -4.41 -5.41 1.55
C ALA A 41 -4.95 -6.34 0.44
N CYS A 42 -5.00 -5.88 -0.81
CA CYS A 42 -5.41 -6.71 -1.94
C CYS A 42 -4.39 -7.82 -2.26
N ARG A 43 -3.10 -7.53 -2.10
CA ARG A 43 -2.00 -8.49 -2.33
C ARG A 43 -1.96 -9.58 -1.26
N CYS A 44 -2.19 -9.24 0.01
CA CYS A 44 -2.24 -10.20 1.11
C CYS A 44 -3.37 -11.22 0.98
N THR A 45 -4.45 -10.88 0.28
CA THR A 45 -5.60 -11.78 0.04
C THR A 45 -5.50 -12.57 -1.27
N GLY A 46 -4.38 -12.46 -1.99
CA GLY A 46 -4.18 -13.16 -3.26
C GLY A 46 -5.03 -12.65 -4.43
N HIS A 47 -5.67 -11.48 -4.30
CA HIS A 47 -6.46 -10.90 -5.39
C HIS A 47 -5.51 -10.22 -6.39
N PRO A 48 -5.57 -10.55 -7.69
CA PRO A 48 -4.74 -9.90 -8.68
C PRO A 48 -5.22 -8.47 -8.91
N PHE A 49 -4.65 -7.53 -8.18
CA PHE A 49 -4.93 -6.11 -8.31
C PHE A 49 -3.79 -5.41 -9.10
N PRO A 50 -4.09 -4.78 -10.25
CA PRO A 50 -3.06 -4.12 -11.05
C PRO A 50 -2.43 -2.95 -10.28
N GLN A 51 -1.11 -2.85 -10.32
CA GLN A 51 -0.38 -1.71 -9.75
C GLN A 51 -0.87 -0.38 -10.35
N GLY A 52 -1.16 -0.36 -11.66
CA GLY A 52 -1.69 0.83 -12.34
C GLY A 52 -3.00 1.34 -11.74
N ALA A 53 -3.91 0.45 -11.36
CA ALA A 53 -5.20 0.84 -10.80
C ALA A 53 -5.07 1.58 -9.46
N VAL A 54 -4.03 1.29 -8.66
CA VAL A 54 -3.77 2.02 -7.41
C VAL A 54 -3.05 3.34 -7.65
N VAL A 55 -2.18 3.40 -8.67
CA VAL A 55 -1.50 4.64 -9.08
C VAL A 55 -2.52 5.65 -9.64
N ASP A 56 -3.44 5.17 -10.48
CA ASP A 56 -4.51 5.98 -11.06
C ASP A 56 -5.46 6.53 -9.97
N ALA A 57 -5.70 5.74 -8.92
CA ALA A 57 -6.53 6.15 -7.78
C ALA A 57 -5.82 7.16 -6.86
N ALA A 58 -4.50 7.06 -6.70
CA ALA A 58 -3.72 7.88 -5.76
C ALA A 58 -3.44 9.30 -6.25
N ARG A 59 -3.68 9.60 -7.54
CA ARG A 59 -3.28 10.86 -8.20
C ARG A 59 -1.83 11.28 -7.91
N ALA A 60 -0.98 10.29 -7.63
CA ALA A 60 0.41 10.46 -7.25
C ALA A 60 1.30 9.74 -8.26
N GLU A 61 2.55 10.17 -8.37
CA GLU A 61 3.50 9.46 -9.22
C GLU A 61 3.65 8.01 -8.80
N ARG A 62 3.78 7.12 -9.80
CA ARG A 62 4.02 5.68 -9.59
C ARG A 62 5.18 5.43 -8.63
N SER A 63 6.26 6.19 -8.76
CA SER A 63 7.45 6.12 -7.90
C SER A 63 7.11 6.33 -6.43
N ARG A 64 6.28 7.34 -6.11
CA ARG A 64 5.84 7.64 -4.73
C ARG A 64 4.94 6.56 -4.17
N VAL A 65 3.96 6.10 -4.96
CA VAL A 65 3.05 5.02 -4.54
C VAL A 65 3.83 3.74 -4.26
N MET A 66 4.83 3.45 -5.09
CA MET A 66 5.66 2.26 -4.91
C MET A 66 6.61 2.37 -3.73
N ASN A 67 7.24 3.53 -3.48
CA ASN A 67 8.03 3.73 -2.28
C ASN A 67 7.18 3.60 -1.00
N ALA A 68 5.97 4.18 -1.02
CA ALA A 68 4.99 4.08 0.06
C ALA A 68 4.44 2.65 0.28
N TYR A 69 4.58 1.76 -0.72
CA TYR A 69 4.27 0.34 -0.59
C TYR A 69 5.48 -0.47 -0.12
N SER A 70 6.64 -0.32 -0.76
CA SER A 70 7.82 -1.15 -0.51
C SER A 70 8.28 -1.07 0.95
N VAL A 71 8.40 0.14 1.51
CA VAL A 71 8.97 0.31 2.85
C VAL A 71 8.08 -0.29 3.93
N PRO A 72 6.78 0.03 4.04
CA PRO A 72 5.92 -0.64 5.01
C PRO A 72 5.75 -2.14 4.75
N ASN A 73 5.83 -2.60 3.48
CA ASN A 73 5.73 -4.03 3.19
C ASN A 73 6.92 -4.81 3.73
N GLU A 74 8.13 -4.24 3.67
CA GLU A 74 9.34 -4.83 4.23
C GLU A 74 9.38 -4.68 5.77
N GLU A 75 9.17 -3.46 6.29
CA GLU A 75 9.22 -3.15 7.73
C GLU A 75 8.10 -3.85 8.53
N LEU A 76 6.88 -3.94 7.97
CA LEU A 76 5.76 -4.64 8.63
C LEU A 76 5.71 -6.14 8.30
N GLY A 77 6.68 -6.66 7.54
CA GLY A 77 6.77 -8.08 7.20
C GLY A 77 5.52 -8.63 6.51
N LEU A 78 4.88 -7.84 5.64
CA LEU A 78 3.60 -8.23 5.04
C LEU A 78 3.78 -9.47 4.15
N PRO A 79 2.83 -10.42 4.17
CA PRO A 79 2.91 -11.64 3.36
C PRO A 79 2.81 -11.37 1.84
N ALA A 80 2.47 -10.14 1.46
CA ALA A 80 2.55 -9.70 0.09
C ALA A 80 4.02 -9.72 -0.38
N LYS A 81 4.35 -10.61 -1.33
CA LYS A 81 5.70 -10.73 -1.92
C LYS A 81 6.26 -9.32 -2.21
N PRO A 82 7.37 -8.91 -1.56
CA PRO A 82 7.94 -7.59 -1.79
C PRO A 82 8.30 -7.45 -3.26
N MET A 83 7.90 -6.32 -3.86
CA MET A 83 8.43 -5.92 -5.15
C MET A 83 9.89 -5.55 -4.92
N ARG A 84 10.81 -6.47 -5.25
CA ARG A 84 12.23 -6.15 -5.28
C ARG A 84 12.40 -4.88 -6.13
N PRO A 85 13.01 -3.81 -5.59
CA PRO A 85 13.30 -2.63 -6.37
C PRO A 85 14.16 -3.07 -7.55
N ARG A 86 13.74 -2.74 -8.77
CA ARG A 86 14.59 -2.88 -9.93
C ARG A 86 15.52 -1.66 -9.92
N ALA A 87 16.76 -1.86 -9.49
CA ALA A 87 17.86 -0.94 -9.74
C ALA A 87 18.11 -0.84 -11.25
#